data_AF-A0A1M3NK78-F1
#
_entry.id   AF-A0A1M3NK78-F1
#
_cell.length_a   1.000
_cell.length_b   1.000
_cell.length_c   1.000
_cell.angle_alpha   90.00
_cell.angle_beta   90.00
_cell.angle_gamma   90.00
#
_symmetry.space_group_name_H-M   'P 1'
#
loop_
_entity.id
_entity.type
_entity.pdbx_description
1 polymer ?
#
loop_
_entity_poly.entity_id
_entity_poly.type
_entity_poly.pdbx_seq_one_letter_code
_entity_poly.pdbx_strand_id
1 'polypeptide(L)'
;MAARQKLIMRRAALLALATLAFTAGGAAAQSPKLLAPSSQPVAAVSGAWEISLGGGERKCRVQLNAKEIRGRHMLLGAPAACKASIPILTQAAQWGLGEDGAIHLFKPDGGALYLFRRDATGGFKAEGGADLVLEPVGKSAQETPRSESVTATLNALNGTVPAKDADRAALAGSYATGRARDGGACELRLERVPGPRAKSGGPVWTAALDAACSDEGLRIFDPVGWQYENGRIFLLAKRGSSIGFTRDGDAWRKDPESGRPLWMRKK
;
A
#
# COMPACT_ATOMS: atom_id res chain seq x y z
N MET A 1 -24.03 -8.33 93.54
CA MET A 1 -23.66 -6.90 93.60
C MET A 1 -22.15 -6.78 93.38
N ALA A 2 -21.73 -5.69 92.70
CA ALA A 2 -20.36 -5.28 92.37
C ALA A 2 -19.66 -6.11 91.27
N ALA A 3 -19.15 -5.58 90.16
CA ALA A 3 -19.02 -4.21 89.64
C ALA A 3 -18.68 -4.38 88.15
N ARG A 4 -19.54 -4.00 87.18
CA ARG A 4 -19.65 -2.66 86.59
C ARG A 4 -18.37 -1.82 86.67
N GLN A 5 -17.93 -1.36 85.50
CA GLN A 5 -17.13 -0.14 85.30
C GLN A 5 -15.66 -0.20 85.72
N LYS A 6 -14.78 -0.56 84.78
CA LYS A 6 -13.47 0.10 84.65
C LYS A 6 -13.44 0.93 83.38
N LEU A 7 -13.84 2.16 83.64
CA LEU A 7 -13.76 3.40 82.90
C LEU A 7 -12.30 3.71 82.48
N ILE A 8 -12.12 4.12 81.22
CA ILE A 8 -11.23 5.22 80.75
C ILE A 8 -9.74 5.15 81.12
N MET A 9 -8.86 4.85 80.13
CA MET A 9 -7.71 5.69 79.71
C MET A 9 -6.68 4.89 78.90
N ARG A 10 -6.48 5.30 77.64
CA ARG A 10 -5.21 5.39 76.88
C ARG A 10 -5.57 5.47 75.39
N ARG A 11 -5.98 6.66 74.93
CA ARG A 11 -5.13 7.61 74.19
C ARG A 11 -4.51 6.99 72.93
N ALA A 12 -5.08 7.41 71.80
CA ALA A 12 -4.41 7.68 70.53
C ALA A 12 -3.64 6.53 69.86
N ALA A 13 -4.27 5.91 68.85
CA ALA A 13 -3.56 5.52 67.64
C ALA A 13 -4.56 5.24 66.51
N LEU A 14 -4.63 6.21 65.60
CA LEU A 14 -4.76 6.01 64.15
C LEU A 14 -6.08 5.42 63.63
N LEU A 15 -6.93 6.36 63.16
CA LEU A 15 -7.69 6.18 61.92
C LEU A 15 -6.76 5.57 60.85
N ALA A 16 -7.09 4.37 60.38
CA ALA A 16 -6.62 3.89 59.09
C ALA A 16 -7.85 3.62 58.22
N LEU A 17 -8.24 4.66 57.47
CA LEU A 17 -9.04 4.50 56.27
C LEU A 17 -8.31 3.54 55.33
N ALA A 18 -8.82 2.33 55.16
CA ALA A 18 -8.48 1.51 54.00
C ALA A 18 -9.48 1.81 52.88
N THR A 19 -9.38 3.01 52.32
CA THR A 19 -9.88 3.27 50.96
C THR A 19 -9.04 2.44 50.01
N LEU A 20 -9.52 1.24 49.67
CA LEU A 20 -9.08 0.51 48.48
C LEU A 20 -9.48 1.34 47.26
N ALA A 21 -8.61 2.28 46.89
CA ALA A 21 -8.63 2.86 45.57
C ALA A 21 -8.34 1.73 44.58
N PHE A 22 -9.40 1.19 43.97
CA PHE A 22 -9.30 0.49 42.71
C PHE A 22 -8.72 1.49 41.70
N THR A 23 -7.39 1.55 41.60
CA THR A 23 -6.74 2.08 40.42
C THR A 23 -6.97 1.07 39.32
N ALA A 24 -8.14 1.19 38.67
CA ALA A 24 -8.33 0.68 37.33
C ALA A 24 -7.29 1.42 36.47
N GLY A 25 -6.09 0.84 36.37
CA GLY A 25 -5.11 1.19 35.38
C GLY A 25 -5.74 0.90 34.03
N GLY A 26 -6.45 1.89 33.49
CA GLY A 26 -6.79 1.91 32.09
C GLY A 26 -5.46 1.79 31.35
N ALA A 27 -5.22 0.63 30.75
CA ALA A 27 -4.14 0.46 29.80
C ALA A 27 -4.38 1.50 28.71
N ALA A 28 -3.70 2.64 28.82
CA ALA A 28 -3.69 3.64 27.77
C ALA A 28 -3.15 2.91 26.54
N ALA A 29 -4.02 2.64 25.57
CA ALA A 29 -3.63 2.06 24.30
C ALA A 29 -2.57 3.01 23.72
N GLN A 30 -1.30 2.59 23.80
CA GLN A 30 -0.20 3.39 23.32
C GLN A 30 -0.41 3.59 21.83
N SER A 31 -0.48 4.86 21.39
CA SER A 31 -0.58 5.17 19.98
C SER A 31 0.60 4.53 19.25
N PRO A 32 0.35 3.82 18.13
CA PRO A 32 1.41 3.10 17.44
C PRO A 32 2.49 4.07 16.97
N LYS A 33 3.76 3.67 17.14
CA LYS A 33 4.87 4.45 16.62
C LYS A 33 4.98 4.18 15.12
N LEU A 34 4.45 5.12 14.34
CA LEU A 34 4.39 5.02 12.89
C LEU A 34 5.71 5.45 12.25
N LEU A 35 6.08 4.84 11.14
CA LEU A 35 7.18 5.23 10.28
C LEU A 35 6.88 6.52 9.51
N ALA A 36 7.93 7.21 9.06
CA ALA A 36 7.78 8.42 8.25
C ALA A 36 7.20 8.09 6.86
N PRO A 37 6.30 8.92 6.29
CA PRO A 37 5.71 8.68 4.97
C PRO A 37 6.73 8.52 3.83
N SER A 38 7.89 9.20 3.92
CA SER A 38 8.98 9.13 2.94
C SER A 38 9.90 7.92 3.11
N SER A 39 9.67 7.06 4.11
CA SER A 39 10.54 5.93 4.40
C SER A 39 10.40 4.82 3.35
N GLN A 40 11.50 4.11 3.10
CA GLN A 40 11.53 3.00 2.15
C GLN A 40 10.55 1.85 2.50
N PRO A 41 10.35 1.47 3.79
CA PRO A 41 9.34 0.48 4.15
C PRO A 41 7.90 0.93 3.82
N VAL A 42 7.58 2.22 4.05
CA VAL A 42 6.29 2.79 3.67
C VAL A 42 6.10 2.73 2.15
N ALA A 43 7.13 3.11 1.38
CA ALA A 43 7.08 3.02 -0.09
C ALA A 43 6.86 1.58 -0.59
N ALA A 44 7.43 0.58 0.08
CA ALA A 44 7.30 -0.83 -0.28
C ALA A 44 5.89 -1.41 -0.01
N VAL A 45 5.16 -0.86 0.97
CA VAL A 45 3.80 -1.29 1.34
C VAL A 45 2.73 -0.44 0.63
N SER A 46 3.08 0.77 0.21
CA SER A 46 2.17 1.67 -0.50
C SER A 46 1.76 1.12 -1.88
N GLY A 47 0.55 1.43 -2.30
CA GLY A 47 -0.03 0.97 -3.56
C GLY A 47 -1.35 0.23 -3.37
N ALA A 48 -1.68 -0.60 -4.37
CA ALA A 48 -2.99 -1.23 -4.46
C ALA A 48 -3.02 -2.55 -3.72
N TRP A 49 -4.07 -2.74 -2.92
CA TRP A 49 -4.33 -3.94 -2.13
C TRP A 49 -5.76 -4.42 -2.35
N GLU A 50 -5.96 -5.72 -2.30
CA GLU A 50 -7.29 -6.33 -2.25
C GLU A 50 -7.64 -6.56 -0.78
N ILE A 51 -8.69 -5.90 -0.30
CA ILE A 51 -9.26 -6.15 1.02
C ILE A 51 -10.48 -7.05 0.88
N SER A 52 -10.56 -8.09 1.71
CA SER A 52 -11.72 -8.98 1.82
C SER A 52 -12.12 -9.12 3.29
N LEU A 53 -13.38 -9.47 3.51
CA LEU A 53 -13.93 -9.83 4.82
C LEU A 53 -14.32 -11.31 4.79
N GLY A 54 -13.99 -12.07 5.84
CA GLY A 54 -14.40 -13.46 5.95
C GLY A 54 -13.57 -14.46 5.13
N GLY A 55 -12.45 -14.01 4.53
CA GLY A 55 -11.86 -14.69 3.36
C GLY A 55 -12.85 -14.81 2.18
N GLY A 56 -13.91 -14.00 2.18
CA GLY A 56 -15.01 -14.11 1.23
C GLY A 56 -14.60 -13.78 -0.20
N GLU A 57 -15.38 -14.29 -1.16
CA GLU A 57 -15.14 -14.10 -2.59
C GLU A 57 -15.11 -12.63 -3.03
N ARG A 58 -15.73 -11.74 -2.23
CA ARG A 58 -15.87 -10.34 -2.57
C ARG A 58 -14.65 -9.53 -2.13
N LYS A 59 -13.70 -9.40 -3.06
CA LYS A 59 -12.51 -8.56 -2.90
C LYS A 59 -12.78 -7.12 -3.34
N CYS A 60 -12.27 -6.18 -2.56
CA CYS A 60 -12.35 -4.75 -2.82
C CYS A 60 -10.95 -4.18 -3.01
N ARG A 61 -10.72 -3.42 -4.08
CA ARG A 61 -9.41 -2.77 -4.27
C ARG A 61 -9.35 -1.46 -3.48
N VAL A 62 -8.41 -1.37 -2.55
CA VAL A 62 -8.07 -0.16 -1.80
C VAL A 62 -6.67 0.34 -2.16
N GLN A 63 -6.40 1.61 -1.86
CA GLN A 63 -5.11 2.25 -2.09
C GLN A 63 -4.48 2.72 -0.79
N LEU A 64 -3.31 2.20 -0.48
CA LEU A 64 -2.43 2.69 0.58
C LEU A 64 -1.54 3.78 -0.03
N ASN A 65 -1.97 5.03 0.04
CA ASN A 65 -1.22 6.14 -0.58
C ASN A 65 -0.16 6.63 0.41
N ALA A 66 1.09 6.84 -0.03
CA ALA A 66 2.16 7.41 0.80
C ALA A 66 1.99 8.93 1.08
N LYS A 67 0.89 9.54 0.63
CA LYS A 67 0.62 10.96 0.85
C LYS A 67 0.25 11.19 2.31
N GLU A 68 1.08 11.96 3.01
CA GLU A 68 0.80 12.44 4.36
C GLU A 68 -0.48 13.29 4.39
N ILE A 69 -1.34 13.00 5.37
CA ILE A 69 -2.52 13.82 5.70
C ILE A 69 -2.24 14.63 6.97
N ARG A 70 -1.73 13.98 8.02
CA ARG A 70 -1.46 14.60 9.31
C ARG A 70 -0.36 13.83 10.05
N GLY A 71 0.80 14.45 10.21
CA GLY A 71 1.91 13.86 10.95
C GLY A 71 2.43 12.60 10.25
N ARG A 72 2.18 11.41 10.80
CA ARG A 72 2.60 10.14 10.16
C ARG A 72 1.45 9.34 9.56
N HIS A 73 0.24 9.91 9.57
CA HIS A 73 -0.95 9.30 8.98
C HIS A 73 -1.02 9.65 7.50
N MET A 74 -1.34 8.65 6.69
CA MET A 74 -1.37 8.74 5.24
C MET A 74 -2.75 8.39 4.69
N LEU A 75 -3.04 8.79 3.45
CA LEU A 75 -4.38 8.63 2.86
C LEU A 75 -4.72 7.17 2.52
N LEU A 76 -5.81 6.65 3.07
CA LEU A 76 -6.44 5.42 2.61
C LEU A 76 -7.48 5.74 1.53
N GLY A 77 -7.24 5.28 0.31
CA GLY A 77 -8.19 5.38 -0.79
C GLY A 77 -9.10 4.15 -0.83
N ALA A 78 -10.39 4.33 -0.54
CA ALA A 78 -11.40 3.28 -0.70
C ALA A 78 -12.54 3.80 -1.60
N PRO A 79 -12.76 3.20 -2.79
CA PRO A 79 -13.87 3.55 -3.67
C PRO A 79 -15.23 3.41 -2.97
N ALA A 80 -16.23 4.20 -3.40
CA ALA A 80 -17.57 4.17 -2.81
C ALA A 80 -18.21 2.76 -2.84
N ALA A 81 -18.02 2.02 -3.93
CA ALA A 81 -18.50 0.64 -4.04
C ALA A 81 -17.84 -0.31 -3.00
N CYS A 82 -16.56 -0.08 -2.67
CA CYS A 82 -15.86 -0.85 -1.64
C CYS A 82 -16.41 -0.52 -0.25
N LYS A 83 -16.68 0.75 0.03
CA LYS A 83 -17.29 1.18 1.29
C LYS A 83 -18.70 0.62 1.48
N ALA A 84 -19.47 0.51 0.40
CA ALA A 84 -20.80 -0.11 0.43
C ALA A 84 -20.73 -1.62 0.68
N SER A 85 -19.73 -2.31 0.13
CA SER A 85 -19.60 -3.78 0.23
C SER A 85 -18.92 -4.23 1.52
N ILE A 86 -18.04 -3.40 2.08
CA ILE A 86 -17.30 -3.68 3.32
C ILE A 86 -17.50 -2.46 4.23
N PRO A 87 -18.59 -2.45 5.04
CA PRO A 87 -19.01 -1.27 5.82
C PRO A 87 -17.94 -0.69 6.73
N ILE A 88 -16.98 -1.51 7.16
CA ILE A 88 -15.83 -1.10 7.98
C ILE A 88 -14.97 -0.01 7.32
N LEU A 89 -14.94 0.02 5.98
CA LEU A 89 -14.22 1.02 5.18
C LEU A 89 -14.94 2.37 5.15
N THR A 90 -16.20 2.46 5.62
CA THR A 90 -16.89 3.76 5.77
C THR A 90 -16.24 4.61 6.86
N GLN A 91 -15.69 3.97 7.88
CA GLN A 91 -15.05 4.61 9.01
C GLN A 91 -13.55 4.81 8.79
N ALA A 92 -12.93 4.05 7.90
CA ALA A 92 -11.50 4.15 7.62
C ALA A 92 -11.20 5.22 6.57
N ALA A 93 -10.28 6.13 6.89
CA ALA A 93 -9.85 7.20 5.99
C ALA A 93 -8.33 7.37 5.91
N GLN A 94 -7.61 6.81 6.89
CA GLN A 94 -6.17 6.97 7.01
C GLN A 94 -5.52 5.63 7.30
N TRP A 95 -4.24 5.52 6.97
CA TRP A 95 -3.41 4.39 7.32
C TRP A 95 -2.03 4.84 7.79
N GLY A 96 -1.30 3.93 8.44
CA GLY A 96 0.09 4.12 8.82
C GLY A 96 0.79 2.78 8.92
N LEU A 97 2.12 2.79 8.76
CA LEU A 97 2.96 1.62 8.95
C LEU A 97 3.69 1.75 10.29
N GLY A 98 3.51 0.81 11.20
CA GLY A 98 4.23 0.75 12.46
C GLY A 98 5.72 0.43 12.24
N GLU A 99 6.56 0.76 13.22
CA GLU A 99 7.97 0.34 13.23
C GLU A 99 8.13 -1.19 13.28
N ASP A 100 7.11 -1.91 13.75
CA ASP A 100 6.98 -3.36 13.73
C ASP A 100 6.54 -3.92 12.36
N GLY A 101 6.31 -3.04 11.38
CA GLY A 101 5.87 -3.40 10.04
C GLY A 101 4.38 -3.72 9.92
N ALA A 102 3.59 -3.47 10.95
CA ALA A 102 2.15 -3.68 10.93
C ALA A 102 1.42 -2.50 10.29
N ILE A 103 0.32 -2.78 9.58
CA ILE A 103 -0.51 -1.74 8.96
C ILE A 103 -1.60 -1.35 9.95
N HIS A 104 -1.68 -0.08 10.28
CA HIS A 104 -2.75 0.47 11.10
C HIS A 104 -3.73 1.24 10.21
N LEU A 105 -5.02 0.99 10.36
CA LEU A 105 -6.08 1.82 9.80
C LEU A 105 -6.65 2.73 10.88
N PHE A 106 -6.96 3.97 10.50
CA PHE A 106 -7.50 4.99 11.39
C PHE A 106 -8.75 5.66 10.81
N LYS A 107 -9.56 6.17 11.73
CA LYS A 107 -10.67 7.08 11.47
C LYS A 107 -10.19 8.43 10.93
N PRO A 108 -11.08 9.26 10.36
CA PRO A 108 -10.74 10.62 9.93
C PRO A 108 -10.17 11.51 11.04
N ASP A 109 -10.58 11.30 12.29
CA ASP A 109 -10.09 12.00 13.47
C ASP A 109 -8.72 11.51 13.98
N GLY A 110 -8.21 10.41 13.41
CA GLY A 110 -6.96 9.77 13.83
C GLY A 110 -7.12 8.66 14.87
N GLY A 111 -8.34 8.34 15.31
CA GLY A 111 -8.60 7.20 16.18
C GLY A 111 -8.29 5.87 15.50
N ALA A 112 -7.63 4.95 16.22
CA ALA A 112 -7.31 3.63 15.68
C ALA A 112 -8.57 2.80 15.38
N LEU A 113 -8.56 2.07 14.26
CA LEU A 113 -9.62 1.16 13.85
C LEU A 113 -9.16 -0.29 13.82
N TYR A 114 -8.13 -0.57 13.02
CA TYR A 114 -7.64 -1.93 12.81
C TYR A 114 -6.13 -1.96 12.77
N LEU A 115 -5.59 -3.06 13.28
CA LEU A 115 -4.19 -3.44 13.17
C LEU A 115 -4.13 -4.69 12.29
N PHE A 116 -3.31 -4.64 11.25
CA PHE A 116 -3.07 -5.72 10.32
C PHE A 116 -1.62 -6.18 10.46
N ARG A 117 -1.41 -7.46 10.77
CA ARG A 117 -0.07 -8.05 10.78
C ARG A 117 0.18 -8.88 9.56
N ARG A 118 1.44 -8.88 9.15
CA ARG A 118 1.90 -9.69 8.02
C ARG A 118 1.61 -11.16 8.30
N ASP A 119 1.03 -11.84 7.32
CA ASP A 119 0.85 -13.28 7.35
C ASP A 119 1.96 -14.00 6.56
N ALA A 120 1.97 -15.33 6.62
CA ALA A 120 2.96 -16.16 5.96
C ALA A 120 2.90 -16.10 4.42
N THR A 121 1.80 -15.61 3.83
CA THR A 121 1.59 -15.53 2.38
C THR A 121 2.09 -14.21 1.78
N GLY A 122 2.51 -13.27 2.65
CA GLY A 122 2.94 -11.93 2.28
C GLY A 122 1.80 -10.91 2.23
N GLY A 123 0.57 -11.34 2.55
CA GLY A 123 -0.57 -10.46 2.84
C GLY A 123 -0.54 -9.96 4.29
N PHE A 124 -1.62 -9.32 4.71
CA PHE A 124 -1.83 -8.95 6.10
C PHE A 124 -3.22 -9.37 6.58
N LYS A 125 -3.29 -9.85 7.83
CA LYS A 125 -4.53 -10.20 8.49
C LYS A 125 -4.80 -9.26 9.66
N ALA A 126 -6.05 -8.82 9.81
CA ALA A 126 -6.45 -8.01 10.94
C ALA A 126 -6.39 -8.78 12.26
N GLU A 127 -5.93 -8.11 13.30
CA GLU A 127 -5.96 -8.60 14.68
C GLU A 127 -7.30 -8.27 15.36
N GLY A 128 -7.57 -8.92 16.49
CA GLY A 128 -8.73 -8.59 17.32
C GLY A 128 -10.08 -9.15 16.83
N GLY A 129 -10.06 -10.23 16.04
CA GLY A 129 -11.27 -10.97 15.65
C GLY A 129 -12.00 -10.44 14.42
N ALA A 130 -11.50 -9.37 13.78
CA ALA A 130 -11.97 -8.98 12.46
C ALA A 130 -11.38 -9.92 11.41
N ASP A 131 -12.23 -10.58 10.62
CA ASP A 131 -11.77 -11.47 9.54
C ASP A 131 -11.41 -10.69 8.27
N LEU A 132 -10.68 -9.58 8.44
CA LEU A 132 -10.22 -8.75 7.34
C LEU A 132 -8.84 -9.19 6.90
N VAL A 133 -8.66 -9.33 5.59
CA VAL A 133 -7.39 -9.67 4.96
C VAL A 133 -7.05 -8.64 3.90
N LEU A 134 -5.79 -8.23 3.83
CA LEU A 134 -5.19 -7.40 2.78
C LEU A 134 -4.22 -8.26 1.97
N GLU A 135 -4.57 -8.52 0.73
CA GLU A 135 -3.75 -9.29 -0.20
C GLU A 135 -3.14 -8.37 -1.27
N PRO A 136 -1.91 -8.65 -1.74
CA PRO A 136 -1.35 -7.92 -2.87
C PRO A 136 -2.20 -8.18 -4.13
N VAL A 137 -2.52 -7.12 -4.86
CA VAL A 137 -3.25 -7.23 -6.13
C VAL A 137 -2.50 -8.17 -7.09
N GLY A 138 -3.20 -9.17 -7.62
CA GLY A 138 -2.65 -10.12 -8.60
C GLY A 138 -2.21 -11.48 -8.04
N LYS A 139 -2.36 -11.72 -6.73
CA LYS A 139 -2.27 -13.07 -6.15
C LYS A 139 -3.67 -13.55 -5.77
N SER A 140 -4.44 -14.03 -6.75
CA SER A 140 -5.61 -14.83 -6.40
C SER A 140 -5.09 -16.18 -5.88
N ALA A 141 -5.50 -16.54 -4.66
CA ALA A 141 -5.23 -17.83 -4.06
C ALA A 141 -5.78 -18.95 -4.96
N GLN A 142 -4.88 -19.72 -5.56
CA GLN A 142 -5.15 -21.10 -5.94
C GLN A 142 -3.87 -21.91 -5.82
N GLU A 143 -3.94 -22.91 -4.93
CA GLU A 143 -3.13 -24.13 -4.82
C GLU A 143 -1.70 -24.12 -4.23
N THR A 144 -1.51 -25.04 -3.29
CA THR A 144 -0.35 -25.30 -2.43
C THR A 144 0.73 -26.15 -3.16
N PRO A 145 1.92 -26.40 -2.57
CA PRO A 145 3.20 -25.93 -3.06
C PRO A 145 4.03 -27.01 -3.79
N ARG A 146 4.92 -26.63 -4.71
CA ARG A 146 6.04 -27.48 -5.12
C ARG A 146 7.37 -26.80 -4.82
N SER A 147 8.14 -27.47 -3.98
CA SER A 147 9.49 -27.16 -3.51
C SER A 147 10.47 -26.84 -4.64
N GLU A 148 10.60 -25.57 -5.02
CA GLU A 148 11.77 -25.11 -5.80
C GLU A 148 12.36 -23.79 -5.27
N SER A 149 11.71 -23.11 -4.32
CA SER A 149 12.12 -21.78 -3.88
C SER A 149 13.22 -21.73 -2.82
N VAL A 150 13.65 -22.88 -2.26
CA VAL A 150 14.67 -22.89 -1.18
C VAL A 150 16.05 -22.44 -1.68
N THR A 151 16.37 -22.71 -2.95
CA THR A 151 17.63 -22.26 -3.57
C THR A 151 17.62 -20.75 -3.86
N ALA A 152 16.46 -20.18 -4.19
CA ALA A 152 16.32 -18.73 -4.42
C ALA A 152 16.45 -17.93 -3.11
N THR A 153 16.02 -18.50 -1.97
CA THR A 153 16.14 -17.86 -0.66
C THR A 153 17.55 -17.95 -0.07
N LEU A 154 18.30 -19.03 -0.33
CA LEU A 154 19.70 -19.14 0.08
C LEU A 154 20.63 -18.19 -0.68
N ASN A 155 20.35 -17.91 -1.95
CA ASN A 155 21.11 -16.92 -2.74
C ASN A 155 20.83 -15.47 -2.32
N ALA A 156 19.66 -15.18 -1.76
CA ALA A 156 19.32 -13.85 -1.25
C ALA A 156 20.00 -13.51 0.09
N LEU A 157 20.50 -14.52 0.82
CA LEU A 157 21.17 -14.34 2.11
C LEU A 157 22.69 -14.10 1.98
N ASN A 158 23.29 -14.41 0.82
CA ASN A 158 24.74 -14.29 0.58
C ASN A 158 25.15 -13.03 -0.18
N GLY A 159 24.56 -11.88 0.18
CA GLY A 159 25.20 -10.57 -0.03
C GLY A 159 25.60 -10.24 -1.47
N THR A 160 24.64 -9.78 -2.27
CA THR A 160 24.92 -8.76 -3.30
C THR A 160 23.63 -8.01 -3.63
N VAL A 161 23.47 -6.81 -3.06
CA VAL A 161 22.63 -5.78 -3.66
C VAL A 161 23.44 -5.21 -4.81
N PRO A 162 23.03 -5.41 -6.07
CA PRO A 162 22.31 -4.35 -6.79
C PRO A 162 21.35 -4.86 -7.90
N ALA A 163 20.05 -4.54 -7.81
CA ALA A 163 19.12 -4.79 -8.94
C ALA A 163 17.99 -3.76 -9.15
N LYS A 164 17.89 -2.67 -8.37
CA LYS A 164 16.80 -1.69 -8.59
C LYS A 164 17.02 -0.73 -9.77
N ASP A 165 18.28 -0.56 -10.19
CA ASP A 165 18.64 0.29 -11.34
C ASP A 165 18.87 -0.49 -12.63
N ALA A 166 19.38 -1.72 -12.55
CA ALA A 166 19.59 -2.58 -13.72
C ALA A 166 18.25 -3.02 -14.34
N ASP A 167 17.28 -3.42 -13.53
CA ASP A 167 15.94 -3.78 -13.99
C ASP A 167 15.22 -2.58 -14.63
N ARG A 168 15.48 -1.37 -14.12
CA ARG A 168 14.89 -0.13 -14.64
C ARG A 168 15.62 0.39 -15.89
N ALA A 169 16.94 0.23 -15.95
CA ALA A 169 17.72 0.49 -17.15
C ALA A 169 17.32 -0.47 -18.28
N ALA A 170 16.99 -1.72 -17.94
CA ALA A 170 16.47 -2.70 -18.88
C ALA A 170 15.09 -2.35 -19.46
N LEU A 171 14.35 -1.40 -18.87
CA LEU A 171 13.08 -0.91 -19.42
C LEU A 171 13.27 0.22 -20.44
N ALA A 172 14.42 0.89 -20.46
CA ALA A 172 14.71 1.85 -21.53
C ALA A 172 14.86 1.11 -22.88
N GLY A 173 14.43 1.76 -23.96
CA GLY A 173 14.49 1.22 -25.32
C GLY A 173 13.30 1.63 -26.17
N SER A 174 13.24 1.07 -27.38
CA SER A 174 12.12 1.24 -28.31
C SER A 174 11.03 0.20 -28.04
N TYR A 175 9.79 0.65 -28.12
CA TYR A 175 8.59 -0.14 -27.94
C TYR A 175 7.69 0.02 -29.16
N ALA A 176 7.06 -1.08 -29.56
CA ALA A 176 5.86 -1.01 -30.39
C ALA A 176 4.66 -0.79 -29.46
N THR A 177 3.83 0.21 -29.72
CA THR A 177 2.61 0.50 -28.95
C THR A 177 1.42 0.71 -29.86
N GLY A 178 0.25 0.21 -29.49
CA GLY A 178 -0.92 0.27 -30.37
C GLY A 178 -2.16 -0.36 -29.76
N ARG A 179 -3.24 -0.41 -30.55
CA ARG A 179 -4.53 -0.96 -30.12
C ARG A 179 -4.75 -2.40 -30.58
N ALA A 180 -4.29 -2.72 -31.78
CA ALA A 180 -4.27 -4.08 -32.33
C ALA A 180 -2.87 -4.66 -32.19
N ARG A 181 -2.72 -5.92 -31.77
CA ARG A 181 -1.41 -6.56 -31.61
C ARG A 181 -0.72 -6.85 -32.95
N ASP A 182 -1.50 -6.95 -34.02
CA ASP A 182 -1.04 -7.51 -35.30
C ASP A 182 -0.97 -6.47 -36.43
N GLY A 183 -1.11 -5.17 -36.14
CA GLY A 183 -1.00 -4.11 -37.14
C GLY A 183 -1.20 -2.69 -36.60
N GLY A 184 -0.55 -1.70 -37.23
CA GLY A 184 -0.72 -0.28 -36.89
C GLY A 184 -0.06 0.16 -35.58
N ALA A 185 1.06 -0.46 -35.20
CA ALA A 185 1.80 -0.07 -34.01
C ALA A 185 2.65 1.19 -34.26
N CYS A 186 2.56 2.15 -33.37
CA CYS A 186 3.44 3.29 -33.30
C CYS A 186 4.72 2.94 -32.55
N GLU A 187 5.83 3.60 -32.89
CA GLU A 187 7.05 3.50 -32.10
C GLU A 187 7.02 4.47 -30.92
N LEU A 188 7.34 3.96 -29.74
CA LEU A 188 7.48 4.71 -28.50
C LEU A 188 8.88 4.47 -27.94
N ARG A 189 9.64 5.53 -27.70
CA ARG A 189 10.96 5.45 -27.10
C ARG A 189 10.91 5.83 -25.63
N LEU A 190 11.47 4.96 -24.78
CA LEU A 190 11.66 5.22 -23.36
C LEU A 190 13.16 5.43 -23.11
N GLU A 191 13.56 6.65 -22.77
CA GLU A 191 14.96 7.01 -22.56
C GLU A 191 15.24 7.23 -21.07
N ARG A 192 16.49 7.05 -20.63
CA ARG A 192 16.94 7.38 -19.25
C ARG A 192 17.50 8.80 -19.15
N VAL A 193 16.91 9.74 -19.89
CA VAL A 193 17.21 11.17 -19.78
C VAL A 193 16.18 11.80 -18.82
N PRO A 194 16.57 12.72 -17.91
CA PRO A 194 15.62 13.41 -17.05
C PRO A 194 14.48 14.05 -17.85
N GLY A 195 13.25 13.64 -17.53
CA GLY A 195 12.04 14.09 -18.19
C GLY A 195 11.40 15.30 -17.49
N PRO A 196 10.19 15.70 -17.92
CA PRO A 196 9.46 16.80 -17.31
C PRO A 196 9.13 16.52 -15.84
N ARG A 197 9.09 17.59 -15.02
CA ARG A 197 8.75 17.50 -13.59
C ARG A 197 7.38 16.85 -13.40
N ALA A 198 7.32 15.71 -12.71
CA ALA A 198 6.03 15.10 -12.34
C ALA A 198 5.35 15.89 -11.22
N LYS A 199 4.00 15.84 -11.25
CA LYS A 199 3.15 16.31 -10.15
C LYS A 199 3.09 15.30 -9.00
N SER A 200 3.35 14.02 -9.28
CA SER A 200 3.50 12.94 -8.30
C SER A 200 4.99 12.68 -8.04
N GLY A 201 5.38 12.54 -6.77
CA GLY A 201 6.78 12.37 -6.38
C GLY A 201 7.44 11.13 -7.02
N GLY A 202 8.69 11.28 -7.45
CA GLY A 202 9.49 10.23 -8.11
C GLY A 202 10.28 10.78 -9.31
N PRO A 203 11.39 10.12 -9.70
CA PRO A 203 12.12 10.49 -10.90
C PRO A 203 11.31 10.17 -12.18
N VAL A 204 11.23 11.14 -13.09
CA VAL A 204 10.62 11.00 -14.42
C VAL A 204 11.72 10.96 -15.45
N TRP A 205 11.59 10.08 -16.44
CA TRP A 205 12.47 10.04 -17.59
C TRP A 205 11.74 10.35 -18.88
N THR A 206 12.47 10.70 -19.94
CA THR A 206 11.90 11.11 -21.23
C THR A 206 11.24 9.95 -21.95
N ALA A 207 10.00 10.15 -22.39
CA ALA A 207 9.34 9.31 -23.38
C ALA A 207 9.11 10.13 -24.65
N ALA A 208 9.19 9.50 -25.82
CA ALA A 208 8.91 10.14 -27.09
C ALA A 208 8.13 9.21 -28.00
N LEU A 209 6.99 9.66 -28.50
CA LEU A 209 6.23 8.97 -29.53
C LEU A 209 6.76 9.37 -30.91
N ASP A 210 6.85 8.41 -31.81
CA ASP A 210 7.22 8.67 -33.20
C ASP A 210 6.18 9.58 -33.89
N ALA A 211 6.66 10.58 -34.62
CA ALA A 211 5.82 11.57 -35.28
C ALA A 211 4.97 10.99 -36.42
N ALA A 212 5.41 9.86 -37.00
CA ALA A 212 4.68 9.12 -38.03
C ALA A 212 3.60 8.19 -37.44
N CYS A 213 3.40 8.20 -36.12
CA CYS A 213 2.32 7.47 -35.47
C CYS A 213 0.97 7.83 -36.07
N SER A 214 0.23 6.82 -36.53
CA SER A 214 -1.10 6.95 -37.13
C SER A 214 -2.25 6.92 -36.10
N ASP A 215 -1.97 6.55 -34.84
CA ASP A 215 -2.99 6.53 -33.79
C ASP A 215 -3.24 7.93 -33.24
N GLU A 216 -4.40 8.51 -33.58
CA GLU A 216 -4.81 9.85 -33.14
C GLU A 216 -4.83 9.99 -31.61
N GLY A 217 -5.28 8.96 -30.89
CA GLY A 217 -5.35 9.00 -29.44
C GLY A 217 -3.97 9.04 -28.77
N LEU A 218 -2.99 8.32 -29.32
CA LEU A 218 -1.60 8.40 -28.86
C LEU A 218 -0.95 9.74 -29.21
N ARG A 219 -1.24 10.30 -30.40
CA ARG A 219 -0.78 11.64 -30.78
C ARG A 219 -1.37 12.74 -29.88
N ILE A 220 -2.64 12.63 -29.50
CA ILE A 220 -3.28 13.58 -28.57
C ILE A 220 -2.72 13.43 -27.16
N PHE A 221 -2.45 12.20 -26.73
CA PHE A 221 -1.84 11.93 -25.44
C PHE A 221 -0.43 12.50 -25.36
N ASP A 222 0.35 12.43 -26.45
CA ASP A 222 1.70 13.01 -26.59
C ASP A 222 2.58 12.68 -25.36
N PRO A 223 3.02 11.41 -25.23
CA PRO A 223 3.82 10.98 -24.09
C PRO A 223 5.16 11.69 -24.12
N VAL A 224 5.44 12.46 -23.06
CA VAL A 224 6.69 13.22 -22.87
C VAL A 224 7.55 12.66 -21.75
N GLY A 225 6.96 11.82 -20.89
CA GLY A 225 7.66 11.24 -19.77
C GLY A 225 7.21 9.81 -19.50
N TRP A 226 8.06 9.05 -18.83
CA TRP A 226 7.71 7.76 -18.26
C TRP A 226 8.30 7.59 -16.87
N GLN A 227 7.65 6.73 -16.09
CA GLN A 227 8.07 6.32 -14.76
C GLN A 227 7.90 4.81 -14.64
N TYR A 228 8.71 4.21 -13.77
CA TYR A 228 8.53 2.83 -13.37
C TYR A 228 8.38 2.77 -11.85
N GLU A 229 7.24 2.27 -11.41
CA GLU A 229 6.89 2.16 -10.00
C GLU A 229 6.16 0.84 -9.77
N ASN A 230 6.61 0.06 -8.79
CA ASN A 230 5.94 -1.16 -8.32
C ASN A 230 5.52 -2.14 -9.44
N GLY A 231 6.41 -2.42 -10.39
CA GLY A 231 6.13 -3.37 -11.46
C GLY A 231 5.33 -2.79 -12.62
N ARG A 232 5.08 -1.48 -12.63
CA ARG A 232 4.24 -0.80 -13.62
C ARG A 232 4.99 0.32 -14.32
N ILE A 233 4.73 0.45 -15.61
CA ILE A 233 5.19 1.59 -16.40
C ILE A 233 4.06 2.60 -16.44
N PHE A 234 4.35 3.85 -16.14
CA PHE A 234 3.42 4.97 -16.33
C PHE A 234 3.96 5.86 -17.41
N LEU A 235 3.15 6.12 -18.46
CA LEU A 235 3.43 7.18 -19.42
C LEU A 235 2.74 8.47 -18.96
N LEU A 236 3.43 9.59 -19.14
CA LEU A 236 2.98 10.93 -18.78
C LEU A 236 2.79 11.75 -20.05
N ALA A 237 1.58 12.25 -20.24
CA ALA A 237 1.23 13.18 -21.29
C ALA A 237 1.82 14.56 -21.02
N LYS A 238 2.06 15.32 -22.10
CA LYS A 238 2.45 16.74 -22.01
C LYS A 238 1.47 17.57 -21.18
N ARG A 239 0.19 17.23 -21.23
CA ARG A 239 -0.90 17.91 -20.50
C ARG A 239 -1.10 17.42 -19.06
N GLY A 240 -0.26 16.49 -18.59
CA GLY A 240 -0.21 16.04 -17.20
C GLY A 240 -1.15 14.88 -16.84
N SER A 241 -1.81 14.25 -17.81
CA SER A 241 -2.49 12.96 -17.62
C SER A 241 -1.49 11.81 -17.62
N SER A 242 -1.82 10.69 -16.97
CA SER A 242 -0.98 9.49 -16.99
C SER A 242 -1.77 8.24 -17.37
N ILE A 243 -1.07 7.30 -17.99
CA ILE A 243 -1.59 5.96 -18.32
C ILE A 243 -0.64 4.93 -17.72
N GLY A 244 -1.19 4.05 -16.88
CA GLY A 244 -0.45 2.95 -16.28
C GLY A 244 -0.51 1.69 -17.11
N PHE A 245 0.55 0.91 -17.07
CA PHE A 245 0.67 -0.38 -17.73
C PHE A 245 1.20 -1.41 -16.75
N THR A 246 0.66 -2.61 -16.85
CA THR A 246 1.07 -3.79 -16.09
C THR A 246 1.70 -4.78 -17.04
N ARG A 247 2.62 -5.60 -16.54
CA ARG A 247 3.28 -6.61 -17.35
C ARG A 247 2.30 -7.73 -17.69
N ASP A 248 2.28 -8.15 -18.95
CA ASP A 248 1.44 -9.20 -19.52
C ASP A 248 2.31 -10.05 -20.47
N GLY A 249 3.00 -11.04 -19.90
CA GLY A 249 4.00 -11.83 -20.63
C GLY A 249 5.21 -10.99 -21.08
N ASP A 250 5.50 -11.02 -22.37
CA ASP A 250 6.53 -10.20 -23.05
C ASP A 250 6.04 -8.78 -23.37
N ALA A 251 4.73 -8.54 -23.25
CA ALA A 251 4.09 -7.26 -23.48
C ALA A 251 3.70 -6.58 -22.17
N TRP A 252 3.20 -5.37 -22.32
CA TRP A 252 2.61 -4.57 -21.28
C TRP A 252 1.21 -4.16 -21.72
N ARG A 253 0.25 -4.24 -20.80
CA ARG A 253 -1.15 -3.93 -21.05
C ARG A 253 -1.60 -2.78 -20.16
N LYS A 254 -2.38 -1.86 -20.73
CA LYS A 254 -2.97 -0.74 -20.00
C LYS A 254 -3.78 -1.24 -18.80
N ASP A 255 -3.58 -0.61 -17.65
CA ASP A 255 -4.32 -0.89 -16.40
C ASP A 255 -4.72 0.42 -15.69
N PRO A 256 -6.00 0.62 -15.32
CA PRO A 256 -7.14 -0.26 -15.60
C PRO A 256 -7.49 -0.31 -17.09
N GLU A 257 -8.15 -1.38 -17.53
CA GLU A 257 -8.71 -1.51 -18.89
C GLU A 257 -9.91 -0.59 -19.11
N SER A 258 -9.72 0.71 -18.93
CA SER A 258 -10.73 1.71 -19.22
C SER A 258 -10.59 2.22 -20.66
N GLY A 259 -11.71 2.29 -21.37
CA GLY A 259 -11.75 2.73 -22.76
C GLY A 259 -11.13 1.72 -23.74
N ARG A 260 -10.57 2.23 -24.85
CA ARG A 260 -9.96 1.38 -25.89
C ARG A 260 -8.67 0.72 -25.37
N PRO A 261 -8.44 -0.58 -25.65
CA PRO A 261 -7.25 -1.30 -25.20
C PRO A 261 -5.99 -0.67 -25.79
N LEU A 262 -4.91 -0.75 -25.03
CA LEU A 262 -3.59 -0.27 -25.42
C LEU A 262 -2.55 -1.23 -24.86
N TRP A 263 -1.63 -1.62 -25.72
CA TRP A 263 -0.51 -2.49 -25.36
C TRP A 263 0.80 -1.81 -25.74
N MET A 264 1.89 -2.23 -25.11
CA MET A 264 3.24 -1.93 -25.59
C MET A 264 4.13 -3.16 -25.43
N ARG A 265 5.01 -3.41 -26.39
CA ARG A 265 5.99 -4.50 -26.35
C ARG A 265 7.34 -3.94 -26.72
N LYS A 266 8.37 -4.34 -25.97
CA LYS A 266 9.73 -3.92 -26.29
C LYS A 266 10.15 -4.54 -27.62
N LYS A 267 10.78 -3.74 -28.49
CA LYS A 267 11.38 -4.21 -29.74
C LYS A 267 12.74 -4.86 -29.46
#